data_AF-A0A9E6AYD7-F1
#
_entry.id   AF-A0A9E6AYD7-F1
#
_cell.length_a   1.000
_cell.length_b   1.000
_cell.length_c   1.000
_cell.angle_alpha   90.00
_cell.angle_beta   90.00
_cell.angle_gamma   90.00
#
_symmetry.space_group_name_H-M   'P 1'
#
loop_
_entity.id
_entity.type
_entity.pdbx_description
1 polymer ?
#
loop_
_entity_poly.entity_id
_entity_poly.type
_entity_poly.pdbx_seq_one_letter_code
_entity_poly.pdbx_strand_id
1 'polypeptide(L)'
;DLNGSYGVSPGTDSKGGAKFAEMVEANDFKLGTYAGESYDSAAIILLAMQAAGSSNSSDFKLLISKVANAPGEKILAGELASGLKILAEGGDIDYVGATDIELIEPGESAGNFREIEIKDGKLVTSGMH
;
A
#
# COMPACT_ATOMS: atom_id res chain seq x y z
N ASP A 1 -31.67 -13.90 -3.67
CA ASP A 1 -31.37 -12.84 -2.70
C ASP A 1 -29.93 -13.06 -2.25
N LEU A 2 -29.00 -12.18 -2.64
CA LEU A 2 -27.54 -12.38 -2.51
C LEU A 2 -26.91 -11.18 -1.78
N ASN A 3 -27.43 -10.89 -0.58
CA ASN A 3 -26.79 -9.97 0.36
C ASN A 3 -26.00 -10.80 1.37
N GLY A 4 -24.71 -11.05 1.09
CA GLY A 4 -23.89 -11.86 1.99
C GLY A 4 -22.52 -12.31 1.49
N SER A 5 -22.01 -11.77 0.39
CA SER A 5 -20.59 -11.96 0.04
C SER A 5 -19.75 -10.93 0.80
N TYR A 6 -19.55 -11.17 2.09
CA TYR A 6 -18.44 -10.56 2.83
C TYR A 6 -17.16 -11.29 2.40
N GLY A 7 -16.59 -10.84 1.28
CA GLY A 7 -15.16 -11.00 1.10
C GLY A 7 -14.53 -10.19 2.22
N VAL A 8 -13.88 -10.85 3.17
CA VAL A 8 -12.95 -10.27 4.15
C VAL A 8 -12.43 -8.93 3.64
N SER A 9 -12.91 -7.82 4.21
CA SER A 9 -12.31 -6.51 3.96
C SER A 9 -10.84 -6.68 4.35
N PRO A 10 -9.88 -6.75 3.40
CA PRO A 10 -8.48 -6.80 3.72
C PRO A 10 -8.12 -5.34 4.01
N GLY A 11 -8.59 -4.88 5.16
CA GLY A 11 -8.29 -3.58 5.71
C GLY A 11 -7.78 -3.88 7.09
N THR A 12 -6.46 -3.88 7.23
CA THR A 12 -5.83 -3.46 8.48
C THR A 12 -6.60 -2.23 9.01
N ASP A 13 -6.67 -2.00 10.34
CA ASP A 13 -7.25 -0.77 10.93
C ASP A 13 -6.41 0.50 10.57
N SER A 14 -5.99 0.60 9.31
CA SER A 14 -5.05 1.54 8.74
C SER A 14 -5.78 2.75 8.18
N LYS A 15 -5.13 3.91 8.30
CA LYS A 15 -5.62 5.15 7.67
C LYS A 15 -5.60 5.03 6.14
N GLY A 16 -4.67 4.25 5.59
CA GLY A 16 -4.57 3.94 4.17
C GLY A 16 -5.77 3.14 3.65
N GLY A 17 -6.12 2.06 4.33
CA GLY A 17 -7.24 1.20 3.96
C GLY A 17 -8.58 1.92 4.01
N ALA A 18 -8.80 2.76 5.02
CA ALA A 18 -10.01 3.59 5.11
C ALA A 18 -10.15 4.55 3.91
N LYS A 19 -9.08 5.27 3.54
CA LYS A 19 -9.09 6.15 2.36
C LYS A 19 -9.33 5.38 1.06
N PHE A 20 -8.76 4.19 0.94
CA PHE A 20 -8.97 3.35 -0.24
C PHE A 20 -10.43 2.89 -0.36
N ALA A 21 -11.06 2.49 0.75
CA ALA A 21 -12.48 2.14 0.78
C ALA A 21 -13.37 3.33 0.36
N GLU A 22 -13.12 4.53 0.88
CA GLU A 22 -13.83 5.75 0.47
C GLU A 22 -13.72 6.02 -1.04
N MET A 23 -12.52 5.86 -1.61
CA MET A 23 -12.31 6.04 -3.06
C MET A 23 -13.08 5.01 -3.89
N VAL A 24 -13.08 3.75 -3.46
CA VAL A 24 -13.80 2.67 -4.16
C VAL A 24 -15.30 2.94 -4.17
N GLU A 25 -15.88 3.29 -3.02
CA GLU A 25 -17.30 3.63 -2.89
C GLU A 25 -17.66 4.82 -3.78
N ALA A 26 -16.83 5.87 -3.80
CA ALA A 26 -17.07 7.06 -4.61
C ALA A 26 -17.01 6.80 -6.13
N ASN A 27 -16.32 5.75 -6.57
CA ASN A 27 -16.11 5.44 -7.99
C ASN A 27 -16.92 4.21 -8.47
N ASP A 28 -17.84 3.68 -7.65
CA ASP A 28 -18.64 2.48 -7.93
C ASP A 28 -17.76 1.28 -8.37
N PHE A 29 -16.57 1.18 -7.79
CA PHE A 29 -15.62 0.12 -8.10
C PHE A 29 -15.89 -1.11 -7.23
N LYS A 30 -15.80 -2.31 -7.79
CA LYS A 30 -15.88 -3.54 -7.00
C LYS A 30 -14.50 -3.92 -6.48
N LEU A 31 -14.35 -3.94 -5.16
CA LEU A 31 -13.15 -4.48 -4.51
C LEU A 31 -12.98 -5.96 -4.86
N GLY A 32 -12.02 -6.24 -5.73
CA GLY A 32 -11.43 -7.58 -5.81
C GLY A 32 -10.54 -7.82 -4.59
N THR A 33 -10.34 -9.08 -4.22
CA THR A 33 -9.54 -9.48 -3.05
C THR A 33 -8.12 -8.93 -3.03
N TYR A 34 -7.57 -8.57 -4.20
CA TYR A 34 -6.20 -8.04 -4.36
C TYR A 34 -6.18 -6.59 -4.87
N ALA A 35 -7.29 -5.86 -4.77
CA ALA A 35 -7.41 -4.52 -5.35
C ALA A 35 -6.50 -3.50 -4.66
N GLY A 36 -6.33 -3.60 -3.33
CA GLY A 36 -5.45 -2.71 -2.57
C GLY A 36 -3.98 -2.93 -2.91
N GLU A 37 -3.55 -4.18 -2.95
CA GLU A 37 -2.18 -4.57 -3.29
C GLU A 37 -1.84 -4.21 -4.74
N SER A 38 -2.80 -4.36 -5.66
CA SER A 38 -2.63 -3.97 -7.07
C SER A 38 -2.52 -2.45 -7.22
N TYR A 39 -3.34 -1.70 -6.48
CA TYR A 39 -3.28 -0.24 -6.43
C TYR A 39 -1.93 0.24 -5.90
N ASP A 40 -1.48 -0.32 -4.77
CA ASP A 40 -0.24 0.05 -4.13
C ASP A 40 0.97 -0.27 -5.02
N SER A 41 0.99 -1.44 -5.66
CA SER A 41 2.05 -1.82 -6.59
C SER A 41 2.16 -0.85 -7.77
N ALA A 42 1.01 -0.45 -8.33
CA ALA A 42 0.99 0.52 -9.42
C ALA A 42 1.48 1.91 -8.97
N ALA A 43 1.05 2.36 -7.78
CA ALA A 43 1.47 3.63 -7.22
C ALA A 43 2.99 3.67 -6.96
N ILE A 44 3.56 2.62 -6.35
CA ILE A 44 5.00 2.53 -6.08
C ILE A 44 5.81 2.59 -7.38
N ILE A 45 5.39 1.89 -8.44
CA ILE A 45 6.07 1.94 -9.73
C ILE A 45 6.06 3.36 -10.30
N LEU A 46 4.91 4.04 -10.28
CA LEU A 46 4.79 5.41 -10.79
C LEU A 46 5.64 6.41 -9.98
N LEU A 47 5.65 6.28 -8.65
CA LEU A 47 6.46 7.10 -7.77
C LEU A 47 7.95 6.86 -7.99
N ALA A 48 8.38 5.61 -8.14
CA ALA A 48 9.77 5.27 -8.44
C ALA A 48 10.22 5.83 -9.80
N MET A 49 9.35 5.79 -10.81
CA MET A 49 9.61 6.42 -12.12
C MET A 49 9.76 7.94 -12.00
N GLN A 50 8.89 8.59 -11.22
CA GLN A 50 8.97 10.03 -10.97
C GLN A 50 10.26 10.40 -10.24
N ALA A 51 10.65 9.64 -9.23
CA ALA A 51 11.91 9.83 -8.50
C ALA A 51 13.14 9.62 -9.42
N ALA A 52 13.06 8.70 -10.38
CA ALA A 52 14.11 8.46 -11.36
C ALA A 52 14.16 9.52 -12.48
N GLY A 53 13.05 10.23 -12.71
CA GLY A 53 12.85 11.01 -13.93
C GLY A 53 12.86 10.15 -15.20
N SER A 54 12.57 8.86 -15.09
CA SER A 54 12.72 7.86 -16.16
C SER A 54 11.70 6.73 -16.03
N SER A 55 11.26 6.21 -17.16
CA SER A 55 10.41 5.01 -17.24
C SER A 55 11.21 3.72 -17.53
N ASN A 56 12.55 3.79 -17.64
CA ASN A 56 13.37 2.61 -17.85
C ASN A 56 13.52 1.85 -16.54
N SER A 57 13.26 0.54 -16.57
CA SER A 57 13.30 -0.32 -15.37
C SER A 57 14.68 -0.37 -14.70
N SER A 58 15.76 -0.20 -15.46
CA SER A 58 17.11 -0.09 -14.91
C SER A 58 17.28 1.08 -13.96
N ASP A 59 16.52 2.17 -14.18
CA ASP A 59 16.73 3.45 -13.53
C ASP A 59 15.90 3.56 -12.25
N PHE A 60 14.65 3.06 -12.27
CA PHE A 60 13.75 3.17 -11.12
C PHE A 60 13.76 1.98 -10.17
N LYS A 61 14.29 0.80 -10.56
CA LYS A 61 14.25 -0.41 -9.71
C LYS A 61 14.88 -0.21 -8.33
N LEU A 62 15.93 0.61 -8.24
CA LEU A 62 16.64 0.89 -6.98
C LEU A 62 15.91 1.94 -6.12
N LEU A 63 14.91 2.62 -6.69
CA LEU A 63 14.13 3.65 -6.01
C LEU A 63 12.82 3.11 -5.44
N ILE A 64 12.41 1.89 -5.80
CA ILE A 64 11.20 1.23 -5.27
C ILE A 64 11.19 1.23 -3.74
N SER A 65 12.26 0.74 -3.12
CA SER A 65 12.40 0.76 -1.65
C SER A 65 12.60 2.16 -1.11
N LYS A 66 13.14 3.09 -1.90
CA LYS A 66 13.36 4.48 -1.46
C LYS A 66 12.04 5.25 -1.32
N VAL A 67 11.07 5.03 -2.21
CA VAL A 67 9.79 5.76 -2.20
C VAL A 67 8.75 5.16 -1.25
N ALA A 68 8.98 3.94 -0.76
CA ALA A 68 8.03 3.18 0.06
C ALA A 68 8.51 2.99 1.51
N ASN A 69 9.50 3.79 1.96
CA ASN A 69 10.01 3.74 3.31
C ASN A 69 10.43 5.15 3.77
N ALA A 70 10.50 5.34 5.08
CA ALA A 70 11.10 6.52 5.67
C ALA A 70 12.57 6.72 5.25
N PRO A 71 13.08 7.96 5.22
CA PRO A 71 12.41 9.21 5.59
C PRO A 71 11.54 9.81 4.47
N GLY A 72 10.55 10.62 4.83
CA GLY A 72 9.74 11.36 3.84
C GLY A 72 8.35 11.75 4.35
N GLU A 73 7.60 12.50 3.54
CA GLU A 73 6.18 12.73 3.81
C GLU A 73 5.37 11.46 3.52
N LYS A 74 4.47 11.10 4.44
CA LYS A 74 3.64 9.91 4.28
C LYS A 74 2.61 10.10 3.18
N ILE A 75 2.57 9.19 2.23
CA ILE A 75 1.62 9.19 1.12
C ILE A 75 0.66 8.01 1.27
N LEU A 76 -0.61 8.32 1.52
CA LEU A 76 -1.68 7.32 1.62
C LEU A 76 -2.34 7.08 0.26
N ALA A 77 -3.21 6.06 0.20
CA ALA A 77 -4.11 5.89 -0.92
C ALA A 77 -4.89 7.18 -1.22
N GLY A 78 -4.95 7.57 -2.50
CA GLY A 78 -5.58 8.81 -2.97
C GLY A 78 -4.68 10.04 -2.95
N GLU A 79 -3.46 9.97 -2.39
CA GLU A 79 -2.52 11.10 -2.32
C GLU A 79 -1.40 11.01 -3.37
N LEU A 80 -1.56 10.17 -4.39
CA LEU A 80 -0.55 9.92 -5.43
C LEU A 80 -0.06 11.22 -6.11
N ALA A 81 -0.97 12.16 -6.39
CA ALA A 81 -0.61 13.45 -6.99
C ALA A 81 0.33 14.27 -6.09
N SER A 82 0.12 14.24 -4.77
CA SER A 82 0.99 14.91 -3.80
C SER A 82 2.37 14.26 -3.77
N GLY A 83 2.43 12.93 -3.73
CA GLY A 83 3.70 12.19 -3.77
C GLY A 83 4.52 12.47 -5.03
N LEU A 84 3.87 12.47 -6.20
CA LEU A 84 4.51 12.82 -7.46
C LEU A 84 5.08 14.25 -7.46
N LYS A 85 4.33 15.20 -6.90
CA LYS A 85 4.77 16.59 -6.80
C LYS A 85 6.00 16.73 -5.89
N ILE A 86 5.99 16.11 -4.71
CA ILE A 86 7.12 16.16 -3.77
C ILE A 86 8.40 15.61 -4.44
N LEU A 87 8.28 14.46 -5.11
CA LEU A 87 9.40 13.85 -5.84
C LEU A 87 9.89 14.74 -7.00
N ALA A 88 8.98 15.40 -7.73
CA ALA A 88 9.35 16.33 -8.79
C ALA A 88 10.08 17.58 -8.28
N GLU A 89 9.78 18.00 -7.04
CA GLU A 89 10.46 19.10 -6.34
C GLU A 89 11.78 18.65 -5.68
N GLY A 90 12.12 17.36 -5.76
CA GLY A 90 13.34 16.78 -5.20
C GLY A 90 13.25 16.38 -3.72
N GLY A 91 12.04 16.34 -3.16
CA GLY A 91 11.78 15.85 -1.80
C GLY A 91 11.71 14.32 -1.72
N ASP A 92 11.71 13.81 -0.49
CA ASP A 92 11.56 12.38 -0.19
C ASP A 92 10.14 12.07 0.33
N ILE A 93 9.66 10.86 0.06
CA ILE A 93 8.32 10.37 0.47
C ILE A 93 8.41 9.00 1.13
N ASP A 94 7.40 8.70 1.94
CA ASP A 94 7.17 7.40 2.59
C ASP A 94 5.79 6.89 2.14
N TYR A 95 5.74 6.13 1.04
CA TYR A 95 4.48 5.61 0.51
C TYR A 95 3.96 4.45 1.37
N VAL A 96 2.82 4.68 2.01
CA VAL A 96 2.13 3.74 2.90
C VAL A 96 0.93 3.09 2.20
N GLY A 97 0.30 3.81 1.25
CA GLY A 97 -0.72 3.23 0.37
C GLY A 97 -2.03 2.82 1.06
N ALA A 98 -2.71 1.83 0.49
CA ALA A 98 -3.95 1.24 0.98
C ALA A 98 -3.71 0.12 1.99
N THR A 99 -2.57 -0.56 1.90
CA THR A 99 -2.26 -1.76 2.69
C THR A 99 -1.25 -1.55 3.83
N ASP A 100 -0.87 -0.30 4.11
CA ASP A 100 0.20 0.08 5.04
C ASP A 100 1.54 -0.58 4.68
N ILE A 101 2.02 -0.32 3.46
CA ILE A 101 3.27 -0.86 2.95
C ILE A 101 4.47 -0.27 3.72
N GLU A 102 5.39 -1.16 4.09
CA GLU A 102 6.76 -0.86 4.51
C GLU A 102 7.66 -1.96 3.90
N LEU A 103 8.62 -1.57 3.06
CA LEU A 103 9.49 -2.52 2.36
C LEU A 103 10.81 -2.71 3.11
N ILE A 104 10.94 -3.85 3.78
CA ILE A 104 12.15 -4.20 4.53
C ILE A 104 13.27 -4.60 3.54
N GLU A 105 14.52 -4.20 3.81
CA GLU A 105 15.67 -4.47 2.94
C GLU A 105 15.86 -5.96 2.63
N PRO A 106 16.45 -6.31 1.46
CA PRO A 106 16.74 -7.70 1.10
C PRO A 106 17.90 -8.23 1.97
N GLY A 107 17.58 -8.70 3.17
CA GLY A 107 18.54 -9.22 4.13
C GLY A 107 17.99 -9.42 5.55
N GLU A 108 16.92 -8.71 5.91
CA GLU A 108 16.18 -8.95 7.15
C GLU A 108 14.78 -9.48 6.81
N SER A 109 14.59 -10.79 6.96
CA SER A 109 13.25 -11.33 7.21
C SER A 109 12.74 -10.72 8.51
N ALA A 110 12.09 -9.56 8.48
CA ALA A 110 11.04 -9.27 9.44
C ALA A 110 9.74 -9.89 8.91
N GLY A 111 9.77 -11.23 8.81
CA GLY A 111 8.58 -12.02 8.82
C GLY A 111 7.95 -11.89 10.20
N ASN A 112 7.29 -10.76 10.46
CA ASN A 112 6.15 -10.79 11.36
C ASN A 112 5.09 -11.58 10.61
N PHE A 113 5.16 -12.91 10.66
CA PHE A 113 4.03 -13.73 10.32
C PHE A 113 2.92 -13.33 11.29
N ARG A 114 1.99 -12.47 10.87
CA ARG A 114 0.72 -12.33 11.55
C ARG A 114 0.05 -13.70 11.42
N GLU A 115 0.14 -14.48 12.48
CA GLU A 115 -0.64 -15.69 12.63
C GLU A 115 -2.09 -15.24 12.85
N ILE A 116 -2.85 -15.17 11.76
CA ILE A 116 -4.27 -14.87 11.79
C ILE A 116 -5.01 -16.20 11.98
N GLU A 117 -5.40 -16.49 13.22
CA GLU A 117 -6.31 -17.59 13.50
C GLU A 117 -7.76 -17.12 13.29
N ILE A 118 -8.50 -17.76 12.39
CA ILE A 118 -9.94 -17.56 12.25
C ILE A 118 -10.63 -18.54 13.21
N LYS A 119 -11.05 -18.05 14.38
CA LYS A 119 -12.01 -18.75 15.24
C LYS A 119 -13.38 -18.09 15.13
N ASP A 120 -14.39 -18.89 14.83
CA ASP A 120 -15.82 -18.49 14.80
C ASP A 120 -16.14 -17.25 13.94
N GLY A 121 -15.41 -17.05 12.84
CA GLY A 121 -15.66 -15.96 11.89
C GLY A 121 -15.20 -14.57 12.35
N LYS A 122 -14.35 -14.49 13.38
CA LYS A 122 -13.70 -13.24 13.80
C LYS A 122 -12.19 -13.34 13.66
N LEU A 123 -11.58 -12.27 13.14
CA LEU A 123 -10.12 -12.12 13.08
C LEU A 123 -9.60 -11.90 14.50
N VAL A 124 -8.82 -12.84 15.02
CA VAL A 124 -8.12 -12.69 16.30
C VAL A 124 -6.62 -12.64 15.99
N THR A 125 -5.97 -11.53 16.37
CA THR A 125 -4.51 -11.41 16.24
C THR A 125 -3.87 -12.15 17.41
N SER A 126 -3.24 -13.29 17.14
CA SER A 126 -2.50 -14.08 18.14
C SER A 126 -1.01 -13.74 18.08
N GLY A 127 -0.61 -12.63 18.69
CA GLY A 127 0.79 -12.31 18.99
C GLY A 127 1.69 -11.90 17.81
N MET A 128 2.80 -11.24 18.13
CA MET A 128 3.89 -10.86 17.23
C MET A 128 5.12 -11.69 17.62
N HIS A 129 5.85 -12.25 16.65
CA HIS A 129 7.13 -12.91 16.87
C HIS A 129 8.15 -12.42 15.85
#